data_AF-A0A956BK52-F1
#
_entry.id   AF-A0A956BK52-F1
#
_cell.length_a   1.000
_cell.length_b   1.000
_cell.length_c   1.000
_cell.angle_alpha   90.00
_cell.angle_beta   90.00
_cell.angle_gamma   90.00
#
_symmetry.space_group_name_H-M   'P 1'
#
loop_
_entity.id
_entity.type
_entity.pdbx_description
1 polymer ?
#
loop_
_entity_poly.entity_id
_entity_poly.type
_entity_poly.pdbx_seq_one_letter_code
_entity_poly.pdbx_strand_id
1 'polypeptide(L)'
;MRLGSDRNTTTLFHYAEYVADVPEARTCVQEVLVAGPEGPALVRTVGLDDEHGILPGDADYFPDLLEAARARPDARAGRVGNAMSDRLDARSAVAAAVAWLRAAAVG
;
A
#
# COMPACT_ATOMS: atom_id res chain seq x y z
N MET A 1 -4.69 -10.62 5.98
CA MET A 1 -5.04 -10.69 7.43
C MET A 1 -4.15 -9.71 8.17
N ARG A 2 -4.70 -8.92 9.09
CA ARG A 2 -3.97 -8.01 9.97
C ARG A 2 -4.19 -8.47 11.41
N LEU A 3 -3.13 -8.70 12.17
CA LEU A 3 -3.18 -9.24 13.54
C LEU A 3 -2.61 -8.21 14.52
N GLY A 4 -3.41 -7.26 14.99
CA GLY A 4 -2.94 -6.19 15.88
C GLY A 4 -1.87 -5.29 15.26
N SER A 5 -1.70 -5.33 13.94
CA SER A 5 -0.67 -4.55 13.25
C SER A 5 -1.07 -3.08 13.16
N ASP A 6 -0.06 -2.21 13.07
CA ASP A 6 -0.24 -0.77 12.88
C ASP A 6 -1.05 -0.48 11.59
N ARG A 7 -1.87 0.57 11.61
CA ARG A 7 -2.80 0.91 10.51
C ARG A 7 -2.05 1.19 9.20
N ASN A 8 -0.78 1.58 9.28
CA ASN A 8 0.07 1.92 8.15
C ASN A 8 0.78 0.72 7.51
N THR A 9 0.62 -0.48 8.06
CA THR A 9 1.39 -1.65 7.62
C THR A 9 0.60 -2.58 6.69
N THR A 10 -0.40 -2.06 5.97
CA THR A 10 -1.12 -2.87 4.98
C THR A 10 -0.37 -2.83 3.64
N THR A 11 0.70 -3.60 3.51
CA THR A 11 1.59 -3.60 2.31
C THR A 11 0.84 -3.83 0.99
N LEU A 12 -0.32 -4.51 1.02
CA LEU A 12 -1.18 -4.67 -0.15
C LEU A 12 -1.61 -3.33 -0.79
N PHE A 13 -1.65 -2.24 -0.01
CA PHE A 13 -2.00 -0.93 -0.55
C PHE A 13 -0.92 -0.34 -1.45
N HIS A 14 0.35 -0.75 -1.32
CA HIS A 14 1.35 -0.38 -2.34
C HIS A 14 1.01 -0.96 -3.71
N TYR A 15 0.42 -2.17 -3.77
CA TYR A 15 -0.08 -2.67 -5.05
C TYR A 15 -1.24 -1.81 -5.60
N ALA A 16 -2.11 -1.30 -4.72
CA ALA A 16 -3.18 -0.39 -5.14
C ALA A 16 -2.63 0.93 -5.70
N GLU A 17 -1.53 1.44 -5.17
CA GLU A 17 -0.81 2.62 -5.69
C GLU A 17 -0.39 2.42 -7.15
N TYR A 18 0.22 1.28 -7.48
CA TYR A 18 0.57 0.93 -8.86
C TYR A 18 -0.65 0.77 -9.78
N VAL A 19 -1.75 0.22 -9.28
CA VAL A 19 -2.97 0.01 -10.08
C VAL A 19 -3.77 1.31 -10.28
N ALA A 20 -3.68 2.23 -9.33
CA ALA A 20 -4.41 3.50 -9.39
C ALA A 20 -3.95 4.36 -10.58
N ASP A 21 -2.67 4.26 -10.94
CA ASP A 21 -2.03 5.04 -12.03
C ASP A 21 -2.25 6.54 -11.82
N VAL A 22 -1.82 7.03 -10.65
CA VAL A 22 -1.99 8.42 -10.24
C VAL A 22 -1.07 9.32 -11.06
N PRO A 23 -1.60 10.36 -11.73
CA PRO A 23 -0.77 11.38 -12.37
C PRO A 23 0.17 12.04 -11.36
N GLU A 24 1.41 12.31 -11.77
CA GLU A 24 2.41 12.97 -10.91
C GLU A 24 2.76 12.20 -9.62
N ALA A 25 2.51 10.88 -9.61
CA ALA A 25 2.92 10.02 -8.52
C ALA A 25 4.42 10.16 -8.24
N ARG A 26 4.78 10.31 -6.96
CA ARG A 26 6.16 10.34 -6.51
C ARG A 26 6.85 9.03 -6.85
N THR A 27 8.08 9.13 -7.33
CA THR A 27 8.93 7.98 -7.66
C THR A 27 10.25 8.08 -6.92
N CYS A 28 10.84 6.93 -6.64
CA CYS A 28 12.16 6.82 -6.06
C CYS A 28 13.07 5.96 -6.95
N VAL A 29 14.36 6.15 -6.76
CA VAL A 29 15.40 5.32 -7.38
C VAL A 29 16.08 4.56 -6.26
N GLN A 30 16.17 3.25 -6.41
CA GLN A 30 16.87 2.38 -5.48
C GLN A 30 18.02 1.68 -6.20
N GLU A 31 19.14 1.54 -5.51
CA GLU A 31 20.28 0.72 -5.96
C GLU A 31 20.39 -0.48 -5.03
N VAL A 32 20.28 -1.67 -5.62
CA VAL A 32 20.28 -2.94 -4.88
C VAL A 32 21.38 -3.84 -5.40
N LEU A 33 22.14 -4.46 -4.49
CA LEU A 33 23.14 -5.44 -4.85
C LEU A 33 22.46 -6.81 -5.04
N VAL A 34 22.45 -7.32 -6.27
CA VAL A 34 21.79 -8.57 -6.65
C VAL A 34 22.84 -9.65 -6.88
N ALA A 35 22.71 -10.79 -6.22
CA ALA A 35 23.56 -11.96 -6.47
C ALA A 35 23.21 -12.59 -7.83
N GLY A 36 24.22 -12.82 -8.68
CA GLY A 36 24.08 -13.48 -9.97
C GLY A 36 25.14 -14.56 -10.21
N PRO A 37 25.02 -15.35 -11.29
CA PRO A 37 25.95 -16.44 -11.62
C PRO A 37 27.39 -15.95 -11.87
N GLU A 38 27.58 -14.71 -12.32
CA GLU A 38 28.88 -14.08 -12.54
C GLU A 38 29.40 -13.28 -11.32
N GLY A 39 28.70 -13.38 -10.18
CA GLY A 39 28.95 -12.59 -8.97
C GLY A 39 27.89 -11.51 -8.71
N PRO A 40 28.01 -10.76 -7.58
CA PRO A 40 27.08 -9.68 -7.25
C PRO A 40 27.16 -8.51 -8.22
N ALA A 41 26.01 -7.99 -8.65
CA ALA A 41 25.90 -6.82 -9.52
C ALA A 41 25.02 -5.75 -8.87
N LEU A 42 25.43 -4.48 -8.98
CA LEU A 42 24.59 -3.35 -8.55
C LEU A 42 23.52 -3.10 -9.62
N VAL A 43 22.25 -3.20 -9.22
CA VAL A 43 21.09 -3.01 -10.10
C VAL A 43 20.35 -1.76 -9.63
N ARG A 44 20.09 -0.86 -10.57
CA ARG A 44 19.31 0.37 -10.33
C ARG A 44 17.87 0.15 -10.78
N THR A 45 16.92 0.35 -9.88
CA THR A 45 15.48 0.23 -10.13
C THR A 45 14.76 1.55 -9.89
N VAL A 46 13.69 1.78 -10.64
CA VAL A 46 12.78 2.93 -10.45
C VAL A 46 11.43 2.38 -10.03
N GLY A 47 10.88 2.93 -8.95
CA GLY A 47 9.58 2.54 -8.40
C GLY A 47 8.81 3.73 -7.87
N LEU A 48 7.58 3.49 -7.43
CA LEU A 48 6.82 4.44 -6.64
C LEU A 48 7.48 4.66 -5.27
N ASP A 49 7.37 5.88 -4.74
CA ASP A 49 7.87 6.24 -3.40
C ASP A 49 7.00 5.59 -2.32
N ASP A 50 7.42 4.42 -1.85
CA ASP A 50 6.74 3.61 -0.84
C ASP A 50 7.11 3.98 0.60
N GLU A 51 8.10 4.87 0.79
CA GLU A 51 8.54 5.34 2.10
C GLU A 51 7.75 6.57 2.57
N HIS A 52 7.43 7.48 1.65
CA HIS A 52 6.73 8.72 1.94
C HIS A 52 5.34 8.83 1.31
N GLY A 53 4.94 7.81 0.54
CA GLY A 53 3.70 7.80 -0.22
C GLY A 53 3.84 8.46 -1.59
N ILE A 54 2.88 8.13 -2.47
CA ILE A 54 2.92 8.49 -3.89
C ILE A 54 2.22 9.81 -4.19
N LEU A 55 1.34 10.30 -3.30
CA LEU A 55 0.63 11.55 -3.48
C LEU A 55 1.50 12.75 -3.12
N PRO A 56 1.27 13.94 -3.71
CA PRO A 56 1.92 15.17 -3.29
C PRO A 56 1.63 15.49 -1.81
N GLY A 57 2.65 15.99 -1.10
CA GLY A 57 2.57 16.30 0.33
C GLY A 57 3.09 15.19 1.23
N ASP A 58 2.95 15.39 2.54
CA ASP A 58 3.48 14.50 3.60
C ASP A 58 2.35 13.80 4.39
N ALA A 59 1.18 13.61 3.78
CA ALA A 59 0.03 13.01 4.46
C ALA A 59 0.10 11.48 4.45
N ASP A 60 0.07 10.88 5.63
CA ASP A 60 -0.03 9.42 5.80
C ASP A 60 -1.48 8.96 5.58
N TYR A 61 -1.77 8.47 4.38
CA TYR A 61 -3.12 8.09 3.94
C TYR A 61 -3.43 6.59 4.07
N PHE A 62 -2.49 5.75 4.50
CA PHE A 62 -2.76 4.33 4.70
C PHE A 62 -3.90 4.04 5.70
N PRO A 63 -4.08 4.83 6.79
CA PRO A 63 -5.24 4.68 7.66
C PRO A 63 -6.56 4.89 6.92
N ASP A 64 -6.61 5.85 5.98
CA ASP A 64 -7.81 6.14 5.19
C ASP A 64 -8.11 5.03 4.19
N LEU A 65 -7.07 4.48 3.54
CA LEU A 65 -7.20 3.29 2.70
C LEU A 65 -7.71 2.08 3.51
N LEU A 66 -7.24 1.92 4.74
CA LEU A 66 -7.70 0.85 5.63
C LEU A 66 -9.18 1.02 6.00
N GLU A 67 -9.63 2.24 6.29
CA GLU A 67 -11.05 2.48 6.56
C GLU A 67 -11.92 2.26 5.32
N ALA A 68 -11.46 2.68 4.13
CA ALA A 68 -12.14 2.40 2.88
C ALA A 68 -12.29 0.88 2.63
N ALA A 69 -11.24 0.11 2.94
CA ALA A 69 -11.28 -1.36 2.85
C ALA A 69 -12.18 -1.99 3.92
N ARG A 70 -12.22 -1.47 5.15
CA ARG A 70 -13.09 -1.95 6.23
C ARG A 70 -14.57 -1.68 5.97
N ALA A 71 -14.90 -0.63 5.23
CA ALA A 71 -16.27 -0.32 4.81
C ALA A 71 -16.84 -1.33 3.80
N ARG A 72 -16.04 -2.25 3.27
CA ARG A 72 -16.50 -3.25 2.30
C ARG A 72 -17.33 -4.35 2.99
N PRO A 73 -18.43 -4.84 2.37
CA PRO A 73 -19.32 -5.83 3.00
C PRO A 73 -18.66 -7.17 3.37
N ASP A 74 -17.56 -7.52 2.73
CA ASP A 74 -16.80 -8.75 2.92
C ASP A 74 -15.65 -8.60 3.92
N ALA A 75 -15.36 -7.39 4.37
CA ALA A 75 -14.41 -7.14 5.45
C ALA A 75 -14.97 -7.68 6.78
N ARG A 76 -14.07 -8.18 7.63
CA ARG A 76 -14.40 -8.60 9.00
C ARG A 76 -13.37 -8.01 9.94
N ALA A 77 -13.84 -7.42 11.04
CA ALA A 77 -13.00 -6.95 12.13
C ALA A 77 -13.42 -7.67 13.42
N GLY A 78 -12.46 -7.91 14.31
CA GLY A 78 -12.72 -8.58 15.58
C GLY A 78 -11.44 -8.82 16.36
N ARG A 79 -11.57 -9.50 17.50
CA ARG A 79 -10.41 -9.89 18.31
C ARG A 79 -9.87 -11.25 17.86
N VAL A 80 -8.55 -11.36 17.73
CA VAL A 80 -7.81 -12.62 17.70
C VAL A 80 -6.89 -12.62 18.92
N GLY A 81 -7.21 -13.46 19.91
CA GLY A 81 -6.66 -13.30 21.26
C GLY A 81 -7.02 -11.92 21.83
N ASN A 82 -6.01 -11.15 22.24
CA ASN A 82 -6.19 -9.79 22.76
C ASN A 82 -6.00 -8.69 21.69
N ALA A 83 -5.69 -9.05 20.45
CA ALA A 83 -5.38 -8.10 19.38
C ALA A 83 -6.61 -7.77 18.54
N MET A 84 -6.88 -6.48 18.33
CA MET A 84 -7.82 -6.04 17.30
C MET A 84 -7.25 -6.38 15.91
N SER A 85 -8.03 -7.08 15.11
CA SER A 85 -7.58 -7.74 13.88
C SER A 85 -8.58 -7.57 12.76
N ASP A 86 -8.08 -7.58 11.52
CA ASP A 86 -8.88 -7.44 10.30
C ASP A 86 -8.65 -8.62 9.35
N ARG A 87 -9.73 -9.17 8.82
CA ARG A 87 -9.73 -10.05 7.65
C ARG A 87 -10.35 -9.29 6.48
N LEU A 88 -9.50 -8.86 5.56
CA LEU A 88 -9.87 -8.17 4.34
C LEU A 88 -9.79 -9.15 3.17
N ASP A 89 -10.77 -9.14 2.27
CA ASP A 89 -10.60 -9.74 0.95
C ASP A 89 -9.65 -8.86 0.13
N ALA A 90 -8.61 -9.46 -0.45
CA ALA A 90 -7.55 -8.70 -1.10
C ALA A 90 -8.06 -7.94 -2.34
N ARG A 91 -8.95 -8.55 -3.14
CA ARG A 91 -9.49 -7.92 -4.35
C ARG A 91 -10.40 -6.76 -3.98
N SER A 92 -11.31 -6.97 -3.02
CA SER A 92 -12.24 -5.95 -2.53
C SER A 92 -11.48 -4.76 -1.91
N ALA A 93 -10.44 -5.04 -1.11
CA ALA A 93 -9.61 -4.02 -0.48
C ALA A 93 -8.81 -3.19 -1.50
N VAL A 94 -8.20 -3.83 -2.50
CA VAL A 94 -7.49 -3.12 -3.59
C VAL A 94 -8.46 -2.25 -4.39
N ALA A 95 -9.63 -2.77 -4.74
CA ALA A 95 -10.64 -1.98 -5.47
C ALA A 95 -11.08 -0.73 -4.69
N ALA A 96 -11.27 -0.86 -3.37
CA ALA A 96 -11.58 0.28 -2.49
C ALA A 96 -10.43 1.30 -2.43
N ALA A 97 -9.20 0.82 -2.23
CA ALA A 97 -8.02 1.68 -2.14
C ALA A 97 -7.73 2.43 -3.45
N VAL A 98 -7.84 1.75 -4.61
CA VAL A 98 -7.68 2.38 -5.94
C VAL A 98 -8.72 3.48 -6.15
N ALA A 99 -9.99 3.24 -5.78
CA ALA A 99 -11.03 4.24 -5.91
C ALA A 99 -10.74 5.48 -5.03
N TRP A 100 -10.25 5.26 -3.81
CA TRP A 100 -9.85 6.35 -2.91
C TRP A 100 -8.67 7.15 -3.48
N LEU A 101 -7.60 6.48 -3.92
CA LEU A 101 -6.39 7.13 -4.46
C LEU A 101 -6.71 8.00 -5.68
N ARG A 102 -7.54 7.51 -6.60
CA ARG A 102 -7.97 8.27 -7.77
C ARG A 102 -8.81 9.49 -7.42
N ALA A 103 -9.62 9.40 -6.36
CA ALA A 103 -10.39 10.55 -5.89
C ALA A 103 -9.46 11.59 -5.23
N ALA A 104 -8.50 11.14 -4.43
CA ALA A 104 -7.53 12.00 -3.75
C ALA A 104 -6.60 12.73 -4.74
N ALA A 105 -6.27 12.11 -5.88
CA ALA A 105 -5.40 12.70 -6.90
C ALA A 105 -6.02 13.84 -7.73
N VAL A 106 -7.33 14.10 -7.59
CA VAL A 106 -8.05 15.13 -8.37
C VAL A 106 -8.39 16.36 -7.50
N GLY A 107 -8.16 16.29 -6.19
CA GLY A 107 -8.41 17.37 -5.23
C GLY A 107 -7.14 18.12 -4.85
#